data_AF-A0A178ZEH2-F1
#
_entry.id   AF-A0A178ZEH2-F1
#
_cell.length_a   1.000
_cell.length_b   1.000
_cell.length_c   1.000
_cell.angle_alpha   90.00
_cell.angle_beta   90.00
_cell.angle_gamma   90.00
#
_symmetry.space_group_name_H-M   'P 1'
#
loop_
_entity.id
_entity.type
_entity.pdbx_description
1 polymer ?
#
loop_
_entity_poly.entity_id
_entity_poly.type
_entity_poly.pdbx_seq_one_letter_code
_entity_poly.pdbx_strand_id
1 'polypeptide(L)'
;MSQSDKGQKAREGFQLFKLIIRFLPLLLLGLIVVLIVLLLLGWLIILVVAGLASLGILSVATAHTVTRVILAPVVFLYKLGCKICRRRPALDPVKRARITPLSDAEVAIFHTSNNPGLKVLLLQQQQKEGGPYLMLVYSHYADYMRLFGLSKYVRQALQSSVDHGVENIRKMTCNDGEKSECWACRGQICSACTTHRELASPSTSHHLDECETICSRCYLDHLCRKSKRFRPSKDQQCSHRAVAKELSTTPPERGICSSCALDGDEHVVARRWRKELMELINIEAASVACWMCHKHMRPGAPRWWICSTCGEDCKSSLHASWVQAKPRTPTLEGIREPTDW
;
A
#
# COMPACT_ATOMS: atom_id res chain seq x y z
N MET A 1 -29.14 -24.98 30.84
CA MET A 1 -29.68 -23.87 30.02
C MET A 1 -30.07 -24.41 28.65
N SER A 2 -31.36 -24.43 28.35
CA SER A 2 -31.94 -24.99 27.12
C SER A 2 -31.54 -24.15 25.89
N GLN A 3 -31.27 -24.80 24.74
CA GLN A 3 -31.03 -24.13 23.46
C GLN A 3 -32.16 -23.16 23.06
N SER A 4 -33.38 -23.39 23.58
CA SER A 4 -34.54 -22.51 23.40
C SER A 4 -34.31 -21.09 23.96
N ASP A 5 -33.60 -20.98 25.09
CA ASP A 5 -33.38 -19.70 25.79
C ASP A 5 -32.41 -18.76 25.06
N LYS A 6 -31.49 -19.32 24.25
CA LYS A 6 -30.57 -18.53 23.42
C LYS A 6 -31.27 -17.87 22.22
N GLY A 7 -32.26 -18.54 21.63
CA GLY A 7 -33.02 -18.01 20.49
C GLY A 7 -33.94 -16.85 20.88
N GLN A 8 -34.49 -16.88 22.09
CA GLN A 8 -35.39 -15.83 22.58
C GLN A 8 -34.64 -14.53 22.88
N LYS A 9 -33.48 -14.60 23.55
CA LYS A 9 -32.62 -13.43 23.80
C LYS A 9 -32.12 -12.77 22.51
N ALA A 10 -31.82 -13.55 21.48
CA ALA A 10 -31.42 -13.02 20.17
C ALA A 10 -32.56 -12.25 19.46
N ARG A 11 -33.82 -12.70 19.60
CA ARG A 11 -34.98 -12.00 19.05
C ARG A 11 -35.29 -10.69 19.79
N GLU A 12 -35.18 -10.68 21.11
CA GLU A 12 -35.35 -9.47 21.93
C GLU A 12 -34.28 -8.41 21.61
N GLY A 13 -33.02 -8.82 21.48
CA GLY A 13 -31.93 -7.93 21.06
C GLY A 13 -32.15 -7.32 19.66
N PHE A 14 -32.67 -8.11 18.72
CA PHE A 14 -32.95 -7.62 17.37
C PHE A 14 -34.10 -6.60 17.31
N GLN A 15 -35.11 -6.74 18.17
CA GLN A 15 -36.21 -5.76 18.26
C GLN A 15 -35.74 -4.43 18.86
N LEU A 16 -34.91 -4.47 19.91
CA LEU A 16 -34.26 -3.28 20.46
C LEU A 16 -33.38 -2.57 19.42
N PHE A 17 -32.60 -3.32 18.66
CA PHE A 17 -31.76 -2.77 17.60
C PHE A 17 -32.58 -2.07 16.49
N LYS A 18 -33.69 -2.65 16.07
CA LYS A 18 -34.61 -2.02 15.11
C LYS A 18 -35.21 -0.72 15.65
N LEU A 19 -35.56 -0.68 16.94
CA LEU A 19 -36.04 0.53 17.58
C LEU A 19 -34.95 1.61 17.57
N ILE A 20 -33.73 1.28 17.97
CA ILE A 20 -32.60 2.21 17.99
C ILE A 20 -32.35 2.81 16.60
N ILE A 21 -32.30 1.98 15.55
CA ILE A 21 -32.10 2.46 14.17
C ILE A 21 -33.24 3.39 13.74
N ARG A 22 -34.49 3.08 14.12
CA ARG A 22 -35.66 3.89 13.75
C ARG A 22 -35.65 5.27 14.42
N PHE A 23 -35.15 5.37 15.65
CA PHE A 23 -35.08 6.64 16.40
C PHE A 23 -33.79 7.42 16.19
N LEU A 24 -32.71 6.79 15.70
CA LEU A 24 -31.43 7.43 15.41
C LEU A 24 -31.55 8.71 14.54
N PRO A 25 -32.30 8.75 13.42
CA PRO A 25 -32.43 9.96 12.63
C PRO A 25 -33.16 11.10 13.36
N LEU A 26 -34.13 10.78 14.23
CA LEU A 26 -34.82 11.80 15.05
C LEU A 26 -33.90 12.37 16.14
N LEU A 27 -33.08 11.52 16.77
CA LEU A 27 -32.06 11.97 17.72
C LEU A 27 -31.01 12.84 17.05
N LEU A 28 -30.55 12.46 15.85
CA LEU A 28 -29.61 13.27 15.06
C LEU A 28 -30.22 14.61 14.66
N LEU A 29 -31.49 14.63 14.23
CA LEU A 29 -32.20 15.85 13.91
C LEU A 29 -32.33 16.76 15.13
N GLY A 30 -32.71 16.21 16.29
CA GLY A 30 -32.77 16.96 17.55
C GLY A 30 -31.44 17.58 17.93
N LEU A 31 -30.34 16.83 17.78
CA LEU A 31 -28.99 17.33 18.04
C LEU A 31 -28.59 18.46 17.07
N ILE A 32 -28.96 18.35 15.79
CA ILE A 32 -28.72 19.40 14.79
C ILE A 32 -29.49 20.68 15.16
N VAL A 33 -30.76 20.57 15.55
CA VAL A 33 -31.59 21.73 15.94
C VAL A 33 -30.98 22.43 17.17
N VAL A 34 -30.60 21.67 18.20
CA VAL A 34 -29.94 22.23 19.39
C VAL A 34 -28.66 22.98 19.01
N LEU A 35 -27.85 22.40 18.10
CA LEU A 35 -26.60 23.02 17.67
C LEU A 35 -26.82 24.31 16.87
N ILE A 36 -27.86 24.37 16.04
CA ILE A 36 -28.27 25.59 15.33
C ILE A 36 -28.70 26.68 16.32
N VAL A 37 -29.53 26.35 17.31
CA VAL A 37 -29.98 27.30 18.34
C VAL A 37 -28.78 27.88 19.12
N LEU A 38 -27.83 27.03 19.51
CA LEU A 38 -26.60 27.47 20.18
C LEU A 38 -25.75 28.40 19.31
N LEU A 39 -25.63 28.12 18.01
CA LEU A 39 -24.92 29.00 17.07
C LEU A 39 -25.60 30.36 16.92
N LEU A 40 -26.93 30.39 16.82
CA LEU A 40 -27.69 31.64 16.73
C LEU A 40 -27.55 32.48 18.00
N LEU A 41 -27.64 31.85 19.18
CA LEU A 41 -27.41 32.52 20.46
C LEU A 41 -25.97 33.08 20.55
N GLY A 42 -24.98 32.29 20.15
CA GLY A 42 -23.58 32.73 20.10
C GLY A 42 -23.38 33.95 19.18
N TRP A 43 -24.02 33.96 18.01
CA TRP A 43 -24.02 35.10 17.09
C TRP A 43 -24.66 36.35 17.68
N LEU A 44 -25.79 36.21 18.36
CA LEU A 44 -26.49 37.32 19.01
C LEU A 44 -25.63 37.94 20.11
N ILE A 45 -24.94 37.12 20.92
CA ILE A 45 -24.00 37.60 21.94
C ILE A 45 -22.85 38.39 21.29
N ILE A 46 -22.28 37.89 20.19
CA ILE A 46 -21.21 38.58 19.46
C ILE A 46 -21.68 39.95 18.95
N LEU A 47 -22.89 40.04 18.39
CA LEU A 47 -23.46 41.30 17.92
C LEU A 47 -23.67 42.30 19.06
N VAL A 48 -24.17 41.85 20.22
CA VAL A 48 -24.35 42.70 21.41
C VAL A 48 -22.99 43.22 21.92
N VAL A 49 -21.99 42.33 22.02
CA VAL A 49 -20.63 42.72 22.48
C VAL A 49 -19.99 43.72 21.51
N ALA A 50 -20.15 43.52 20.20
CA ALA A 50 -19.67 44.46 19.18
C ALA A 50 -20.38 45.82 19.28
N GLY A 51 -21.69 45.83 19.49
CA GLY A 51 -22.47 47.04 19.72
C GLY A 51 -22.00 47.81 20.95
N LEU A 52 -21.83 47.13 22.10
CA LEU A 52 -21.33 47.74 23.33
C LEU A 52 -19.89 48.27 23.19
N ALA A 53 -19.03 47.58 22.44
CA ALA A 53 -17.69 48.06 22.13
C ALA A 53 -17.72 49.32 21.25
N SER A 54 -18.63 49.39 20.27
CA SER A 54 -18.79 50.57 19.41
C SER A 54 -19.28 51.81 20.16
N LEU A 55 -20.05 51.61 21.24
CA LEU A 55 -20.49 52.68 22.15
C LEU A 55 -19.43 53.09 23.18
N GLY A 56 -18.25 52.47 23.16
CA GLY A 56 -17.18 52.73 24.13
C GLY A 56 -17.46 52.19 25.55
N ILE A 57 -18.52 51.37 25.71
CA ILE A 57 -18.92 50.80 27.00
C ILE A 57 -18.01 49.62 27.39
N LEU A 58 -17.49 48.88 26.40
CA LEU A 58 -16.52 47.81 26.60
C LEU A 58 -15.14 48.18 26.04
N SER A 59 -14.09 47.91 26.82
CA SER A 59 -12.72 47.96 26.32
C SER A 59 -12.49 46.91 25.22
N VAL A 60 -11.61 47.21 24.27
CA VAL A 60 -11.23 46.28 23.20
C VAL A 60 -10.63 44.98 23.77
N ALA A 61 -9.93 45.06 24.91
CA ALA A 61 -9.35 43.91 25.59
C ALA A 61 -10.44 42.96 26.14
N THR A 62 -11.50 43.50 26.76
CA THR A 62 -12.61 42.69 27.26
C THR A 62 -13.42 42.08 26.11
N ALA A 63 -13.63 42.81 25.01
CA ALA A 63 -14.28 42.29 23.81
C ALA A 63 -13.52 41.07 23.23
N HIS A 64 -12.21 41.18 23.06
CA HIS A 64 -11.39 40.08 22.50
C HIS A 64 -11.34 38.85 23.42
N THR A 65 -11.37 39.05 24.74
CA THR A 65 -11.40 37.95 25.72
C THR A 65 -12.74 37.19 25.64
N VAL A 66 -13.85 37.92 25.54
CA VAL A 66 -15.19 37.34 25.37
C VAL A 66 -15.27 36.57 24.04
N THR A 67 -14.76 37.13 22.94
CA THR A 67 -14.72 36.43 21.64
C THR A 67 -13.94 35.11 21.70
N ARG A 68 -12.79 35.08 22.40
CA ARG A 68 -12.00 33.84 22.57
C ARG A 68 -12.73 32.78 23.39
N VAL A 69 -13.40 33.17 24.47
CA VAL A 69 -14.16 32.24 25.32
C VAL A 69 -15.34 31.65 24.55
N ILE A 70 -16.01 32.44 23.70
CA ILE A 70 -17.14 31.97 22.87
C ILE A 70 -16.67 31.09 21.70
N LEU A 71 -15.54 31.39 21.06
CA LEU A 71 -15.06 30.60 19.92
C LEU A 71 -14.39 29.28 20.32
N ALA A 72 -13.80 29.18 21.53
CA ALA A 72 -13.07 27.98 21.94
C ALA A 72 -13.92 26.69 21.91
N PRO A 73 -15.18 26.66 22.41
CA PRO A 73 -16.07 25.50 22.29
C PRO A 73 -16.41 25.15 20.84
N VAL A 74 -16.63 26.15 19.98
CA VAL A 74 -16.97 25.94 18.56
C VAL A 74 -15.80 25.27 17.84
N VAL A 75 -14.58 25.75 18.07
CA VAL A 75 -13.36 25.16 17.48
C VAL A 75 -13.11 23.74 18.00
N PHE A 76 -13.40 23.48 19.28
CA PHE A 76 -13.29 22.14 19.87
C PHE A 76 -14.29 21.17 19.24
N LEU A 77 -15.57 21.55 19.12
CA LEU A 77 -16.62 20.74 18.50
C LEU A 77 -16.33 20.45 17.02
N TYR A 78 -15.83 21.44 16.29
CA TYR A 78 -15.40 21.26 14.89
C TYR A 78 -14.28 20.21 14.77
N LYS A 79 -13.25 20.29 15.62
CA LYS A 79 -12.16 19.31 15.64
C LYS A 79 -12.64 17.91 16.05
N LEU A 80 -13.56 17.82 17.01
CA LEU A 80 -14.16 16.56 17.44
C LEU A 80 -14.98 15.92 16.32
N GLY A 81 -15.80 16.70 15.62
CA GLY A 81 -16.56 16.26 14.44
C GLY A 81 -15.63 15.73 13.34
N CYS A 82 -14.57 16.46 13.01
CA CYS A 82 -13.56 16.00 12.04
C CYS A 82 -12.90 14.67 12.48
N LYS A 83 -12.65 14.47 13.78
CA LYS A 83 -12.06 13.23 14.31
C LYS A 83 -13.05 12.05 14.24
N ILE A 84 -14.33 12.29 14.47
CA ILE A 84 -15.40 11.29 14.35
C ILE A 84 -15.61 10.91 12.88
N CYS A 85 -15.72 11.87 11.97
CA CYS A 85 -15.88 11.62 10.54
C CYS A 85 -14.65 10.94 9.89
N ARG A 86 -13.45 11.11 10.46
CA ARG A 86 -12.23 10.42 10.00
C ARG A 86 -12.12 8.98 10.46
N ARG A 87 -12.89 8.53 11.46
CA ARG A 87 -13.01 7.11 11.77
C ARG A 87 -13.95 6.48 10.74
N ARG A 88 -13.37 5.98 9.64
CA ARG A 88 -14.11 5.17 8.66
C ARG A 88 -14.78 3.99 9.39
N PRO A 89 -16.06 3.67 9.09
CA PRO A 89 -16.56 2.34 9.37
C PRO A 89 -15.73 1.34 8.55
N ALA A 90 -15.24 0.29 9.20
CA ALA A 90 -14.75 -0.87 8.49
C ALA A 90 -15.87 -1.36 7.56
N LEU A 91 -15.61 -1.41 6.26
CA LEU A 91 -16.54 -1.95 5.27
C LEU A 91 -16.88 -3.38 5.66
N ASP A 92 -18.16 -3.65 5.89
CA ASP A 92 -18.68 -5.00 6.12
C ASP A 92 -18.30 -5.92 4.94
N PRO A 93 -18.00 -7.21 5.20
CA PRO A 93 -17.68 -8.16 4.16
C PRO A 93 -18.87 -8.35 3.20
N VAL A 94 -18.60 -8.15 1.91
CA VAL A 94 -19.51 -8.43 0.79
C VAL A 94 -20.07 -9.85 0.94
N LYS A 95 -21.41 -9.95 1.07
CA LYS A 95 -22.12 -11.24 1.09
C LYS A 95 -21.83 -11.99 -0.20
N ARG A 96 -21.17 -13.15 -0.09
CA ARG A 96 -20.78 -14.02 -1.21
C ARG A 96 -22.01 -14.59 -1.91
N ALA A 97 -22.07 -14.45 -3.23
CA ALA A 97 -22.93 -15.26 -4.09
C ALA A 97 -22.49 -16.73 -4.02
N ARG A 98 -23.46 -17.63 -3.88
CA ARG A 98 -23.28 -19.08 -3.89
C ARG A 98 -23.10 -19.52 -5.35
N ILE A 99 -21.95 -20.08 -5.70
CA ILE A 99 -21.66 -20.60 -7.05
C ILE A 99 -21.60 -22.13 -6.98
N THR A 100 -22.23 -22.78 -7.94
CA THR A 100 -22.28 -24.24 -8.15
C THR A 100 -20.91 -24.81 -8.55
N PRO A 101 -20.60 -26.07 -8.16
CA PRO A 101 -19.36 -26.74 -8.54
C PRO A 101 -19.24 -26.95 -10.06
N LEU A 102 -18.00 -27.00 -10.57
CA LEU A 102 -17.69 -27.37 -11.94
C LEU A 102 -18.15 -28.81 -12.25
N SER A 103 -18.46 -29.05 -13.51
CA SER A 103 -18.89 -30.37 -13.99
C SER A 103 -17.71 -31.32 -14.19
N ASP A 104 -17.95 -32.62 -14.06
CA ASP A 104 -16.92 -33.67 -14.25
C ASP A 104 -16.25 -33.62 -15.63
N ALA A 105 -16.92 -33.04 -16.64
CA ALA A 105 -16.38 -32.85 -17.98
C ALA A 105 -15.27 -31.78 -18.03
N GLU A 106 -15.38 -30.71 -17.24
CA GLU A 106 -14.36 -29.65 -17.17
C GLU A 106 -13.11 -30.15 -16.42
N VAL A 107 -13.29 -31.08 -15.49
CA VAL A 107 -12.20 -31.75 -14.76
C VAL A 107 -11.42 -32.69 -15.69
N ALA A 108 -12.11 -33.41 -16.58
CA ALA A 108 -11.49 -34.35 -17.52
C ALA A 108 -10.52 -33.70 -18.52
N ILE A 109 -10.75 -32.43 -18.90
CA ILE A 109 -9.88 -31.69 -19.84
C ILE A 109 -8.49 -31.40 -19.23
N PHE A 110 -8.38 -31.32 -17.90
CA PHE A 110 -7.09 -31.08 -17.22
C PHE A 110 -6.20 -32.33 -17.09
N HIS A 111 -6.74 -33.53 -17.29
CA HIS A 111 -6.03 -34.81 -17.10
C HIS A 111 -5.02 -35.15 -18.21
N THR A 112 -5.08 -34.52 -19.38
CA THR A 112 -4.31 -34.95 -20.57
C THR A 112 -2.96 -34.26 -20.76
N SER A 113 -2.63 -33.24 -19.96
CA SER A 113 -1.29 -32.63 -20.00
C SER A 113 -0.35 -33.35 -19.02
N ASN A 114 0.68 -34.01 -19.56
CA ASN A 114 1.73 -34.73 -18.81
C ASN A 114 2.59 -33.78 -17.96
N ASN A 115 2.03 -33.28 -16.85
CA ASN A 115 2.73 -32.43 -15.90
C ASN A 115 2.78 -33.12 -14.53
N PRO A 116 3.93 -33.69 -14.11
CA PRO A 116 4.03 -34.45 -12.87
C PRO A 116 3.72 -33.61 -11.61
N GLY A 117 3.84 -32.28 -11.69
CA GLY A 117 3.47 -31.36 -10.60
C GLY A 117 1.97 -31.22 -10.33
N LEU A 118 1.09 -31.66 -11.24
CA LEU A 118 -0.37 -31.50 -11.10
C LEU A 118 -1.04 -32.69 -10.38
N LYS A 119 -0.33 -33.81 -10.16
CA LYS A 119 -0.85 -34.98 -9.42
C LYS A 119 -1.25 -34.69 -7.97
N VAL A 120 -0.93 -33.48 -7.50
CA VAL A 120 -1.05 -33.08 -6.09
C VAL A 120 -2.41 -32.44 -5.76
N LEU A 121 -3.21 -32.04 -6.75
CA LEU A 121 -4.54 -31.47 -6.50
C LEU A 121 -5.65 -32.49 -6.22
N LEU A 122 -5.42 -33.79 -6.47
CA LEU A 122 -6.48 -34.81 -6.41
C LEU A 122 -6.58 -35.59 -5.09
N LEU A 123 -5.74 -35.32 -4.10
CA LEU A 123 -5.91 -35.91 -2.74
C LEU A 123 -6.92 -35.17 -1.87
N GLN A 124 -7.60 -34.14 -2.39
CA GLN A 124 -8.62 -33.40 -1.64
C GLN A 124 -10.01 -34.04 -1.70
N GLN A 125 -10.26 -34.97 -2.63
CA GLN A 125 -11.60 -35.52 -2.85
C GLN A 125 -11.79 -36.95 -2.30
N GLN A 126 -10.72 -37.60 -1.81
CA GLN A 126 -10.77 -38.99 -1.33
C GLN A 126 -10.60 -39.16 0.19
N GLN A 127 -11.02 -38.17 0.98
CA GLN A 127 -11.27 -38.34 2.42
C GLN A 127 -12.66 -37.83 2.78
N LYS A 128 -13.67 -38.69 2.56
CA LYS A 128 -14.81 -38.75 3.48
C LYS A 128 -14.20 -39.05 4.85
N GLU A 129 -14.54 -38.25 5.85
CA GLU A 129 -14.07 -38.32 7.25
C GLU A 129 -12.77 -37.53 7.57
N GLY A 130 -12.89 -36.20 7.60
CA GLY A 130 -12.16 -35.41 8.61
C GLY A 130 -10.88 -34.69 8.20
N GLY A 131 -10.95 -33.79 7.21
CA GLY A 131 -10.05 -32.61 7.14
C GLY A 131 -9.50 -32.30 5.73
N PRO A 132 -9.58 -31.05 5.23
CA PRO A 132 -8.99 -30.70 3.94
C PRO A 132 -7.50 -30.38 4.12
N TYR A 133 -6.63 -31.37 3.94
CA TYR A 133 -5.20 -31.12 3.73
C TYR A 133 -4.89 -31.15 2.24
N LEU A 134 -4.75 -29.96 1.66
CA LEU A 134 -4.29 -29.78 0.28
C LEU A 134 -2.77 -29.95 0.28
N MET A 135 -2.31 -31.19 0.14
CA MET A 135 -0.91 -31.57 0.37
C MET A 135 -0.01 -31.17 -0.82
N LEU A 136 0.25 -29.88 -1.03
CA LEU A 136 1.21 -29.33 -2.01
C LEU A 136 2.69 -29.62 -1.68
N VAL A 137 3.02 -30.86 -1.31
CA VAL A 137 4.32 -31.21 -0.69
C VAL A 137 5.49 -31.16 -1.68
N TYR A 138 5.25 -31.08 -2.99
CA TYR A 138 6.34 -31.15 -3.97
C TYR A 138 6.19 -30.19 -5.17
N SER A 139 5.31 -29.20 -5.09
CA SER A 139 5.20 -28.20 -6.15
C SER A 139 6.22 -27.08 -5.94
N HIS A 140 6.95 -26.70 -6.98
CA HIS A 140 7.77 -25.49 -6.95
C HIS A 140 6.88 -24.27 -6.68
N TYR A 141 7.43 -23.24 -6.05
CA TYR A 141 6.68 -22.00 -5.76
C TYR A 141 6.03 -21.40 -7.02
N ALA A 142 6.68 -21.53 -8.18
CA ALA A 142 6.14 -21.07 -9.45
C ALA A 142 4.85 -21.83 -9.86
N ASP A 143 4.83 -23.15 -9.73
CA ASP A 143 3.68 -23.99 -10.06
C ASP A 143 2.51 -23.69 -9.13
N TYR A 144 2.85 -23.50 -7.85
CA TYR A 144 1.92 -23.04 -6.84
C TYR A 144 1.26 -21.70 -7.21
N MET A 145 2.06 -20.69 -7.56
CA MET A 145 1.55 -19.35 -7.87
C MET A 145 0.69 -19.36 -9.14
N ARG A 146 1.01 -20.21 -10.12
CA ARG A 146 0.15 -20.45 -11.29
C ARG A 146 -1.19 -21.07 -10.88
N LEU A 147 -1.17 -22.12 -10.06
CA LEU A 147 -2.40 -22.72 -9.53
C LEU A 147 -3.25 -21.73 -8.73
N PHE A 148 -2.60 -20.86 -7.95
CA PHE A 148 -3.27 -19.78 -7.23
C PHE A 148 -3.95 -18.79 -8.18
N GLY A 149 -3.29 -18.42 -9.28
CA GLY A 149 -3.88 -17.54 -10.30
C GLY A 149 -5.09 -18.17 -11.01
N LEU A 150 -5.00 -19.47 -11.31
CA LEU A 150 -5.98 -20.18 -12.14
C LEU A 150 -7.19 -20.70 -11.34
N SER A 151 -7.02 -21.11 -10.08
CA SER A 151 -8.08 -21.77 -9.30
C SER A 151 -8.63 -20.89 -8.18
N LYS A 152 -9.92 -20.57 -8.26
CA LYS A 152 -10.65 -19.91 -7.17
C LYS A 152 -10.66 -20.75 -5.89
N TYR A 153 -10.74 -22.08 -6.01
CA TYR A 153 -10.75 -22.99 -4.87
C TYR A 153 -9.43 -22.99 -4.11
N VAL A 154 -8.31 -23.04 -4.84
CA VAL A 154 -6.98 -22.90 -4.25
C VAL A 154 -6.89 -21.58 -3.50
N ARG A 155 -7.24 -20.45 -4.15
CA ARG A 155 -7.26 -19.14 -3.48
C ARG A 155 -8.11 -19.14 -2.21
N GLN A 156 -9.31 -19.71 -2.26
CA GLN A 156 -10.23 -19.73 -1.13
C GLN A 156 -9.74 -20.60 0.03
N ALA A 157 -9.15 -21.77 -0.26
CA ALA A 157 -8.57 -22.66 0.74
C ALA A 157 -7.39 -22.01 1.50
N LEU A 158 -6.66 -21.12 0.82
CA LEU A 158 -5.50 -20.44 1.40
C LEU A 158 -5.88 -19.16 2.10
N GLN A 159 -6.85 -18.43 1.54
CA GLN A 159 -7.43 -17.26 2.20
C GLN A 159 -8.13 -17.64 3.50
N SER A 160 -8.63 -18.88 3.65
CA SER A 160 -9.16 -19.34 4.95
C SER A 160 -8.09 -19.56 6.03
N SER A 161 -6.80 -19.58 5.68
CA SER A 161 -5.69 -19.48 6.64
C SER A 161 -5.26 -18.02 6.78
N VAL A 162 -6.12 -17.22 7.40
CA VAL A 162 -6.27 -15.77 7.16
C VAL A 162 -5.03 -14.92 7.46
N ASP A 163 -4.08 -15.37 8.29
CA ASP A 163 -2.93 -14.52 8.66
C ASP A 163 -1.56 -15.02 8.17
N HIS A 164 -1.45 -16.27 7.71
CA HIS A 164 -0.16 -16.89 7.39
C HIS A 164 -0.12 -17.66 6.06
N GLY A 165 -1.18 -17.63 5.25
CA GLY A 165 -1.26 -18.41 4.01
C GLY A 165 -0.03 -18.26 3.13
N VAL A 166 0.27 -17.04 2.66
CA VAL A 166 1.41 -16.76 1.75
C VAL A 166 2.76 -17.14 2.35
N GLU A 167 2.96 -16.87 3.63
CA GLU A 167 4.22 -17.17 4.32
C GLU A 167 4.40 -18.67 4.55
N ASN A 168 3.32 -19.38 4.90
CA ASN A 168 3.34 -20.84 5.03
C ASN A 168 3.56 -21.52 3.69
N ILE A 169 2.99 -20.99 2.61
CA ILE A 169 3.25 -21.46 1.25
C ILE A 169 4.73 -21.30 0.90
N ARG A 170 5.32 -20.13 1.19
CA ARG A 170 6.76 -19.89 0.98
C ARG A 170 7.63 -20.86 1.76
N LYS A 171 7.24 -21.19 2.99
CA LYS A 171 7.90 -22.21 3.80
C LYS A 171 7.73 -23.62 3.20
N MET A 172 6.55 -23.97 2.70
CA MET A 172 6.24 -25.31 2.19
C MET A 172 6.64 -25.58 0.74
N THR A 173 7.07 -24.57 -0.03
CA THR A 173 7.44 -24.72 -1.44
C THR A 173 8.95 -24.76 -1.63
N CYS A 174 9.43 -25.75 -2.41
CA CYS A 174 10.84 -26.11 -2.62
C CYS A 174 11.62 -26.52 -1.35
N ASN A 175 12.69 -27.31 -1.52
CA ASN A 175 13.53 -27.82 -0.42
C ASN A 175 13.98 -26.70 0.54
N ASP A 176 13.89 -27.00 1.84
CA ASP A 176 14.39 -26.12 2.89
C ASP A 176 15.92 -26.13 2.89
N GLY A 177 16.52 -24.94 2.86
CA GLY A 177 17.98 -24.78 2.98
C GLY A 177 18.51 -23.55 2.25
N GLU A 178 18.13 -23.35 0.99
CA GLU A 178 18.70 -22.29 0.14
C GLU A 178 17.64 -21.75 -0.82
N LYS A 179 16.76 -20.91 -0.26
CA LYS A 179 15.75 -20.18 -1.01
C LYS A 179 16.31 -18.80 -1.36
N SER A 180 16.47 -18.54 -2.65
CA SER A 180 16.82 -17.23 -3.18
C SER A 180 15.61 -16.58 -3.85
N GLU A 181 15.78 -15.35 -4.31
CA GLU A 181 14.74 -14.60 -5.00
C GLU A 181 15.07 -14.52 -6.49
N CYS A 182 14.08 -14.85 -7.33
CA CYS A 182 14.17 -14.61 -8.77
C CYS A 182 14.37 -13.14 -9.03
N TRP A 183 15.49 -12.79 -9.67
CA TRP A 183 15.82 -11.41 -9.94
C TRP A 183 14.71 -10.70 -10.73
N ALA A 184 14.10 -11.34 -11.72
CA ALA A 184 13.11 -10.68 -12.59
C ALA A 184 11.75 -10.45 -11.91
N CYS A 185 11.17 -11.48 -11.29
CA CYS A 185 9.80 -11.43 -10.76
C CYS A 185 9.71 -11.28 -9.24
N ARG A 186 10.84 -11.33 -8.50
CA ARG A 186 10.90 -11.36 -7.03
C ARG A 186 10.18 -12.59 -6.42
N GLY A 187 10.00 -13.64 -7.20
CA GLY A 187 9.42 -14.90 -6.73
C GLY A 187 10.49 -15.75 -6.05
N GLN A 188 10.14 -16.45 -4.98
CA GLN A 188 11.06 -17.36 -4.30
C GLN A 188 11.42 -18.54 -5.21
N ILE A 189 12.70 -18.91 -5.23
CA ILE A 189 13.25 -20.04 -5.99
C ILE A 189 14.25 -20.80 -5.13
N CYS A 190 14.35 -22.12 -5.28
CA CYS A 190 15.49 -22.86 -4.73
C CYS A 190 16.63 -22.91 -5.75
N SER A 191 17.82 -23.30 -5.29
CA SER A 191 19.00 -23.52 -6.14
C SER A 191 18.69 -24.40 -7.37
N ALA A 192 17.95 -25.50 -7.22
CA ALA A 192 17.57 -26.39 -8.32
C ALA A 192 16.62 -25.76 -9.36
N CYS A 193 15.84 -24.74 -8.98
CA CYS A 193 14.95 -24.01 -9.90
C CYS A 193 15.56 -22.72 -10.44
N THR A 194 16.79 -22.41 -10.02
CA THR A 194 17.47 -21.19 -10.40
C THR A 194 18.22 -21.43 -11.71
N THR A 195 17.94 -20.60 -12.71
CA THR A 195 18.72 -20.52 -13.94
C THR A 195 19.53 -19.24 -13.88
N HIS A 196 20.83 -19.31 -14.14
CA HIS A 196 21.68 -18.13 -14.18
C HIS A 196 21.79 -17.58 -15.59
N ARG A 197 21.65 -16.26 -15.75
CA ARG A 197 21.81 -15.55 -17.02
C ARG A 197 22.52 -14.22 -16.78
N GLU A 198 23.34 -13.80 -17.73
CA GLU A 198 23.92 -12.46 -17.76
C GLU A 198 22.84 -11.47 -18.19
N LEU A 199 22.34 -10.67 -17.25
CA LEU A 199 21.22 -9.76 -17.49
C LEU A 199 21.61 -8.33 -17.12
N ALA A 200 21.24 -7.37 -17.96
CA ALA A 200 21.46 -5.95 -17.67
C ALA A 200 20.59 -5.49 -16.50
N SER A 201 21.10 -4.54 -15.70
CA SER A 201 20.31 -3.90 -14.66
C SER A 201 19.47 -2.82 -15.33
N PRO A 202 18.15 -2.76 -15.10
CA PRO A 202 17.40 -1.60 -15.52
C PRO A 202 17.89 -0.36 -14.75
N SER A 203 17.81 0.80 -15.40
CA SER A 203 18.20 2.07 -14.79
C SER A 203 17.40 2.43 -13.53
N THR A 204 16.21 1.84 -13.35
CA THR A 204 15.35 2.00 -12.18
C THR A 204 15.93 1.41 -10.91
N SER A 205 16.74 0.34 -10.98
CA SER A 205 17.30 -0.32 -9.80
C SER A 205 18.14 0.67 -8.98
N HIS A 206 18.97 1.42 -9.68
CA HIS A 206 19.85 2.41 -9.07
C HIS A 206 19.06 3.54 -8.38
N HIS A 207 17.91 3.94 -8.93
CA HIS A 207 17.07 4.95 -8.29
C HIS A 207 16.38 4.43 -7.04
N LEU A 208 16.04 3.14 -6.98
CA LEU A 208 15.49 2.53 -5.76
C LEU A 208 16.52 2.45 -4.64
N ASP A 209 17.76 2.11 -4.98
CA ASP A 209 18.81 1.82 -4.00
C ASP A 209 19.54 3.08 -3.53
N GLU A 210 19.75 4.06 -4.42
CA GLU A 210 20.64 5.19 -4.15
C GLU A 210 19.93 6.54 -4.06
N CYS A 211 18.66 6.68 -4.41
CA CYS A 211 17.97 7.98 -4.30
C CYS A 211 17.14 8.08 -3.02
N GLU A 212 17.48 9.06 -2.19
CA GLU A 212 16.83 9.31 -0.92
C GLU A 212 16.01 10.60 -0.96
N THR A 213 14.84 10.58 -0.32
CA THR A 213 13.98 11.76 -0.23
C THR A 213 14.34 12.61 0.98
N ILE A 214 14.46 13.92 0.82
CA ILE A 214 14.63 14.86 1.94
C ILE A 214 13.65 16.03 1.88
N CYS A 215 13.30 16.56 3.06
CA CYS A 215 12.40 17.70 3.17
C CYS A 215 13.13 19.01 2.85
N SER A 216 12.37 20.05 2.50
CA SER A 216 12.94 21.35 2.10
C SER A 216 13.87 21.98 3.14
N ARG A 217 13.57 21.85 4.43
CA ARG A 217 14.46 22.35 5.49
C ARG A 217 15.82 21.64 5.47
N CYS A 218 15.77 20.31 5.44
CA CYS A 218 16.95 19.45 5.37
C CYS A 218 17.75 19.70 4.07
N TYR A 219 17.07 19.96 2.95
CA TYR A 219 17.70 20.32 1.69
C TYR A 219 18.44 21.67 1.75
N LEU A 220 17.83 22.70 2.35
CA LEU A 220 18.51 23.99 2.54
C LEU A 220 19.75 23.85 3.44
N ASP A 221 19.64 23.06 4.52
CA ASP A 221 20.79 22.74 5.38
C ASP A 221 21.89 21.99 4.61
N HIS A 222 21.51 21.06 3.73
CA HIS A 222 22.42 20.34 2.83
C HIS A 222 23.18 21.28 1.90
N LEU A 223 22.48 22.21 1.23
CA LEU A 223 23.10 23.23 0.37
C LEU A 223 24.07 24.13 1.14
N CYS A 224 23.69 24.57 2.35
CA CYS A 224 24.54 25.39 3.21
C CYS A 224 25.83 24.68 3.66
N ARG A 225 25.79 23.35 3.78
CA ARG A 225 26.97 22.54 4.15
C ARG A 225 27.86 22.26 2.94
N LYS A 226 27.27 21.97 1.78
CA LYS A 226 28.01 21.76 0.53
C LYS A 226 28.90 22.94 0.17
N SER A 227 28.38 24.17 0.30
CA SER A 227 29.16 25.38 0.02
C SER A 227 30.41 25.54 0.87
N LYS A 228 30.52 24.82 2.00
CA LYS A 228 31.64 24.92 2.94
C LYS A 228 32.62 23.75 2.91
N ARG A 229 32.23 22.56 2.42
CA ARG A 229 33.06 21.34 2.56
C ARG A 229 33.11 20.40 1.36
N PHE A 230 32.25 20.55 0.36
CA PHE A 230 32.16 19.57 -0.71
C PHE A 230 32.64 20.18 -2.02
N ARG A 231 33.94 20.04 -2.31
CA ARG A 231 34.38 19.95 -3.70
C ARG A 231 34.16 18.48 -4.07
N PRO A 232 33.12 18.13 -4.85
CA PRO A 232 33.08 16.79 -5.41
C PRO A 232 34.43 16.58 -6.09
N SER A 233 35.09 15.45 -5.80
CA SER A 233 36.22 15.06 -6.63
C SER A 233 35.75 15.17 -8.07
N LYS A 234 36.52 15.82 -8.95
CA LYS A 234 36.13 16.02 -10.36
C LYS A 234 35.79 14.69 -11.06
N ASP A 235 36.24 13.58 -10.46
CA ASP A 235 36.06 12.22 -10.97
C ASP A 235 34.82 11.52 -10.38
N GLN A 236 34.17 12.08 -9.37
CA GLN A 236 32.95 11.50 -8.77
C GLN A 236 31.73 11.99 -9.55
N GLN A 237 31.69 11.64 -10.82
CA GLN A 237 30.51 11.84 -11.64
C GLN A 237 29.39 10.95 -11.09
N CYS A 238 28.21 11.54 -10.86
CA CYS A 238 27.07 10.78 -10.37
C CYS A 238 26.85 9.54 -11.24
N SER A 239 26.83 8.37 -10.62
CA SER A 239 26.68 7.06 -11.24
C SER A 239 25.45 6.99 -12.16
N HIS A 240 24.39 7.76 -11.87
CA HIS A 240 23.23 7.95 -12.77
C HIS A 240 23.61 8.39 -14.20
N ARG A 241 24.70 9.15 -14.38
CA ARG A 241 25.19 9.61 -15.69
C ARG A 241 26.14 8.61 -16.34
N ALA A 242 26.83 7.80 -15.53
CA ALA A 242 27.78 6.79 -15.98
C ALA A 242 27.11 5.49 -16.44
N VAL A 243 25.99 5.09 -15.82
CA VAL A 243 25.22 3.89 -16.22
C VAL A 243 24.75 3.97 -17.68
N ALA A 244 24.49 5.17 -18.22
CA ALA A 244 24.14 5.35 -19.63
C ALA A 244 25.32 5.18 -20.61
N LYS A 245 26.56 5.12 -20.11
CA LYS A 245 27.78 5.14 -20.93
C LYS A 245 28.67 3.90 -20.77
N GLU A 246 28.55 3.17 -19.67
CA GLU A 246 29.27 1.91 -19.45
C GLU A 246 28.47 0.71 -20.01
N LEU A 247 28.26 0.70 -21.33
CA LEU A 247 27.78 -0.47 -22.08
C LEU A 247 28.87 -1.57 -22.23
N SER A 248 30.04 -1.40 -21.61
CA SER A 248 31.24 -2.22 -21.87
C SER A 248 31.62 -3.17 -20.75
N THR A 249 30.90 -3.19 -19.62
CA THR A 249 31.05 -4.24 -18.60
C THR A 249 30.04 -5.35 -18.88
N THR A 250 30.52 -6.58 -18.98
CA THR A 250 29.70 -7.79 -19.09
C THR A 250 28.57 -7.74 -18.05
N PRO A 251 27.29 -7.93 -18.43
CA PRO A 251 26.19 -7.89 -17.49
C PRO A 251 26.41 -8.91 -16.37
N PRO A 252 26.08 -8.58 -15.11
CA PRO A 252 26.30 -9.51 -14.02
C PRO A 252 25.40 -10.74 -14.19
N GLU A 253 25.92 -11.89 -13.74
CA GLU A 253 25.16 -13.13 -13.67
C GLU A 253 24.04 -13.00 -12.62
N ARG A 254 22.81 -13.34 -12.99
CA ARG A 254 21.63 -13.27 -12.12
C ARG A 254 20.84 -14.55 -12.13
N GLY A 255 20.40 -14.97 -10.94
CA GLY A 255 19.47 -16.07 -10.77
C GLY A 255 18.03 -15.67 -11.10
N ILE A 256 17.42 -16.38 -12.05
CA ILE A 256 16.01 -16.24 -12.42
C ILE A 256 15.27 -17.58 -12.30
N CYS A 257 13.94 -17.54 -12.16
CA CYS A 257 13.14 -18.75 -12.13
C CYS A 257 12.99 -19.37 -13.53
N SER A 258 12.76 -20.67 -13.59
CA SER A 258 12.52 -21.41 -14.85
C SER A 258 11.46 -20.75 -15.75
N SER A 259 10.39 -20.19 -15.18
CA SER A 259 9.37 -19.49 -15.95
C SER A 259 9.88 -18.21 -16.61
N CYS A 260 10.79 -17.47 -15.96
CA CYS A 260 11.40 -16.27 -16.57
C CYS A 260 12.51 -16.67 -17.54
N ALA A 261 13.16 -17.81 -17.34
CA ALA A 261 14.20 -18.31 -18.24
C ALA A 261 13.64 -18.70 -19.62
N LEU A 262 12.35 -19.01 -19.73
CA LEU A 262 11.66 -19.24 -21.01
C LEU A 262 11.46 -17.95 -21.82
N ASP A 263 11.55 -16.78 -21.18
CA ASP A 263 11.43 -15.50 -21.86
C ASP A 263 12.80 -15.07 -22.44
N GLY A 264 12.76 -14.26 -23.51
CA GLY A 264 13.96 -13.58 -24.00
C GLY A 264 14.50 -12.55 -23.00
N ASP A 265 15.80 -12.27 -23.02
CA ASP A 265 16.46 -11.40 -22.03
C ASP A 265 15.82 -10.01 -21.95
N GLU A 266 15.44 -9.44 -23.10
CA GLU A 266 14.70 -8.18 -23.18
C GLU A 266 13.38 -8.22 -22.37
N HIS A 267 12.60 -9.29 -22.48
CA HIS A 267 11.35 -9.45 -21.73
C HIS A 267 11.59 -9.63 -20.23
N VAL A 268 12.68 -10.30 -19.85
CA VAL A 268 13.08 -10.49 -18.45
C VAL A 268 13.46 -9.15 -17.82
N VAL A 269 14.27 -8.36 -18.51
CA VAL A 269 14.67 -7.00 -18.09
C VAL A 269 13.46 -6.06 -18.05
N ALA A 270 12.60 -6.08 -19.08
CA ALA A 270 11.38 -5.25 -19.11
C ALA A 270 10.42 -5.62 -17.97
N ARG A 271 10.26 -6.91 -17.65
CA ARG A 271 9.46 -7.36 -16.50
C ARG A 271 10.03 -6.82 -15.18
N ARG A 272 11.35 -6.89 -15.01
CA ARG A 272 12.02 -6.33 -13.83
C ARG A 272 11.80 -4.82 -13.73
N TRP A 273 12.04 -4.09 -14.82
CA TRP A 273 11.87 -2.65 -14.89
C TRP A 273 10.44 -2.24 -14.52
N ARG A 274 9.40 -2.88 -15.08
CA ARG A 274 7.99 -2.58 -14.73
C ARG A 274 7.72 -2.78 -13.24
N LYS A 275 8.32 -3.81 -12.62
CA LYS A 275 8.13 -4.08 -11.19
C LYS A 275 8.80 -3.01 -10.33
N GLU A 276 10.05 -2.68 -10.63
CA GLU A 276 10.77 -1.61 -9.92
C GLU A 276 10.13 -0.26 -10.10
N LEU A 277 9.61 0.04 -11.28
CA LEU A 277 8.86 1.24 -11.55
C LEU A 277 7.60 1.33 -10.66
N MET A 278 6.87 0.22 -10.51
CA MET A 278 5.73 0.18 -9.60
C MET A 278 6.16 0.32 -8.13
N GLU A 279 7.31 -0.23 -7.74
CA GLU A 279 7.90 -0.03 -6.41
C GLU A 279 8.26 1.45 -6.18
N LEU A 280 8.88 2.12 -7.16
CA LEU A 280 9.15 3.55 -7.13
C LEU A 280 7.86 4.35 -6.96
N ILE A 281 6.86 4.12 -7.81
CA ILE A 281 5.56 4.82 -7.72
C ILE A 281 4.90 4.58 -6.35
N ASN A 282 5.01 3.37 -5.79
CA ASN A 282 4.47 3.07 -4.47
C ASN A 282 5.22 3.81 -3.35
N ILE A 283 6.55 3.88 -3.42
CA ILE A 283 7.38 4.67 -2.50
C ILE A 283 7.01 6.15 -2.62
N GLU A 284 6.77 6.64 -3.83
CA GLU A 284 6.35 8.02 -4.07
C GLU A 284 4.99 8.36 -3.49
N ALA A 285 4.02 7.48 -3.73
CA ALA A 285 2.64 7.63 -3.28
C ALA A 285 2.53 7.50 -1.75
N ALA A 286 3.43 6.75 -1.11
CA ALA A 286 3.51 6.67 0.33
C ALA A 286 3.94 8.01 0.96
N SER A 287 3.49 8.28 2.18
CA SER A 287 3.96 9.43 2.96
C SER A 287 5.41 9.18 3.41
N VAL A 288 6.39 9.49 2.56
CA VAL A 288 7.79 9.22 2.85
C VAL A 288 8.29 10.17 3.95
N ALA A 289 9.01 9.60 4.91
CA ALA A 289 9.77 10.35 5.89
C ALA A 289 11.02 10.94 5.24
N CYS A 290 11.38 12.17 5.60
CA CYS A 290 12.67 12.73 5.21
C CYS A 290 13.79 11.80 5.68
N TRP A 291 14.69 11.40 4.78
CA TRP A 291 15.81 10.52 5.11
C TRP A 291 16.70 11.09 6.21
N MET A 292 16.96 12.41 6.19
CA MET A 292 17.88 13.03 7.16
C MET A 292 17.28 13.31 8.55
N CYS A 293 15.99 13.66 8.64
CA CYS A 293 15.37 13.99 9.93
C CYS A 293 14.26 13.04 10.37
N HIS A 294 13.96 12.03 9.55
CA HIS A 294 12.92 11.01 9.74
C HIS A 294 11.50 11.56 9.98
N LYS A 295 11.26 12.85 9.75
CA LYS A 295 9.94 13.46 9.87
C LYS A 295 9.14 13.21 8.60
N HIS A 296 7.88 12.78 8.75
CA HIS A 296 6.94 12.67 7.63
C HIS A 296 6.73 14.03 6.97
N MET A 297 6.84 14.06 5.65
CA MET A 297 6.58 15.26 4.86
C MET A 297 5.07 15.49 4.74
N ARG A 298 4.66 16.77 4.79
CA ARG A 298 3.24 17.13 4.66
C ARG A 298 2.78 16.91 3.21
N PRO A 299 1.52 16.48 3.00
CA PRO A 299 0.84 16.58 1.72
C PRO A 299 1.03 17.95 1.06
N GLY A 300 1.43 17.98 -0.21
CA GLY A 300 1.71 19.20 -0.97
C GLY A 300 3.04 19.88 -0.67
N ALA A 301 3.88 19.33 0.20
CA ALA A 301 5.23 19.86 0.42
C ALA A 301 6.19 19.46 -0.72
N PRO A 302 7.21 20.28 -1.02
CA PRO A 302 8.25 19.90 -1.97
C PRO A 302 9.07 18.74 -1.41
N ARG A 303 9.43 17.81 -2.31
CA ARG A 303 10.31 16.68 -2.05
C ARG A 303 11.57 16.84 -2.90
N TRP A 304 12.71 16.70 -2.25
CA TRP A 304 14.01 16.74 -2.91
C TRP A 304 14.61 15.35 -2.91
N TRP A 305 15.23 14.96 -4.02
CA TRP A 305 15.84 13.64 -4.17
C TRP A 305 17.34 13.82 -4.27
N ILE A 306 18.06 13.20 -3.35
CA ILE A 306 19.51 13.24 -3.28
C ILE A 306 20.04 11.84 -3.53
N CYS A 307 21.05 11.72 -4.38
CA CYS A 307 21.78 10.48 -4.54
C CYS A 307 22.68 10.26 -3.32
N SER A 308 22.52 9.15 -2.61
CA SER A 308 23.31 8.80 -1.43
C SER A 308 24.79 8.60 -1.78
N THR A 309 25.09 8.13 -3.00
CA THR A 309 26.46 7.88 -3.48
C THR A 309 27.24 9.16 -3.78
N CYS A 310 26.66 10.10 -4.55
CA CYS A 310 27.37 11.33 -4.93
C CYS A 310 26.96 12.58 -4.12
N GLY A 311 25.88 12.50 -3.35
CA GLY A 311 25.31 13.60 -2.59
C GLY A 311 24.64 14.69 -3.44
N GLU A 312 24.59 14.55 -4.77
CA GLU A 312 23.97 15.51 -5.70
C GLU A 312 22.47 15.30 -5.90
N ASP A 313 21.81 16.36 -6.36
CA ASP A 313 20.39 16.36 -6.66
C ASP A 313 20.11 15.42 -7.85
N CYS A 314 19.24 14.44 -7.64
CA CYS A 314 18.80 13.55 -8.69
C CYS A 314 17.79 14.28 -9.58
N LYS A 315 18.12 14.41 -10.88
CA LYS A 315 17.30 15.10 -11.89
C LYS A 315 16.39 14.16 -12.69
N SER A 316 16.31 12.89 -12.31
CA SER A 316 15.52 11.89 -13.02
C SER A 316 14.03 12.24 -12.96
N SER A 317 13.32 12.08 -14.08
CA SER A 317 11.87 12.25 -14.15
C SER A 317 11.09 11.12 -13.48
N LEU A 318 11.77 10.06 -13.05
CA LEU A 318 11.18 8.97 -12.28
C LEU A 318 10.76 9.39 -10.87
N HIS A 319 11.20 10.56 -10.43
CA HIS A 319 11.02 11.10 -9.09
C HIS A 319 9.97 12.22 -9.04
N ALA A 320 8.95 12.08 -8.21
CA ALA A 320 7.96 13.11 -7.95
C ALA A 320 8.57 14.26 -7.13
N SER A 321 8.45 15.49 -7.65
CA SER A 321 8.97 16.69 -6.98
C SER A 321 8.12 17.16 -5.80
N TRP A 322 6.90 16.62 -5.65
CA TRP A 322 5.94 17.05 -4.64
C TRP A 322 5.29 15.85 -3.96
N VAL A 323 5.06 15.96 -2.65
CA VAL A 323 4.29 14.97 -1.90
C VAL A 323 2.82 15.05 -2.35
N GLN A 324 2.32 13.99 -2.98
CA GLN A 324 0.95 13.98 -3.47
C GLN A 324 -0.05 14.05 -2.30
N ALA A 325 -1.09 14.88 -2.43
CA ALA A 325 -2.10 15.04 -1.38
C ALA A 325 -3.06 13.85 -1.28
N LYS A 326 -3.20 13.10 -2.37
CA LYS A 326 -3.90 11.82 -2.43
C LYS A 326 -2.99 10.86 -3.19
N PRO A 327 -2.73 9.65 -2.68
CA PRO A 327 -2.08 8.60 -3.46
C PRO A 327 -2.89 8.41 -4.74
N ARG A 328 -2.30 8.72 -5.91
CA ARG A 328 -2.88 8.27 -7.17
C ARG A 328 -2.78 6.75 -7.20
N THR A 329 -3.81 6.09 -7.71
CA THR A 329 -3.64 4.69 -8.11
C THR A 329 -2.50 4.68 -9.14
N PRO A 330 -1.46 3.87 -8.95
CA PRO A 330 -0.38 3.78 -9.93
C PRO A 330 -0.99 3.38 -11.28
N THR A 331 -0.93 4.29 -12.26
CA THR A 331 -1.29 3.96 -13.64
C THR A 331 0.00 3.98 -14.45
N LEU A 332 0.26 2.91 -15.20
CA LEU A 332 1.38 2.85 -16.14
C LEU A 332 1.13 3.71 -17.39
N GLU A 333 -0.07 4.28 -17.52
CA GLU A 333 -0.45 5.18 -18.61
C GLU A 333 0.45 6.42 -18.64
N GLY A 334 1.30 6.50 -19.65
CA GLY A 334 2.18 7.64 -19.92
C GLY A 334 3.67 7.38 -19.69
N ILE A 335 4.04 6.25 -19.07
CA ILE A 335 5.45 5.86 -18.94
C ILE A 335 5.81 5.07 -20.20
N ARG A 336 6.54 5.71 -21.12
CA ARG A 336 7.05 5.03 -22.32
C ARG A 336 8.03 3.95 -21.88
N GLU A 337 7.84 2.73 -22.39
CA GLU A 337 8.87 1.71 -22.27
C GLU A 337 10.15 2.25 -22.92
N PRO A 338 11.33 2.07 -22.31
CA PRO A 338 12.57 2.40 -22.97
C PRO A 338 12.63 1.57 -24.26
N THR A 339 12.69 2.24 -25.40
CA THR A 339 12.85 1.58 -26.71
C THR A 339 14.30 1.22 -26.99
N ASP A 340 15.21 1.70 -26.14
CA ASP A 340 16.66 1.63 -26.33
C ASP A 340 17.24 0.95 -25.06
N TRP A 341 17.28 -0.39 -25.07
CA TRP A 341 17.88 -1.22 -24.00
C TRP A 341 19.27 -1.72 -24.38
#